data_AF-A0A0U1P171-F1
#
_entry.id   AF-A0A0U1P171-F1
#
_cell.length_a   1.000
_cell.length_b   1.000
_cell.length_c   1.000
_cell.angle_alpha   90.00
_cell.angle_beta   90.00
_cell.angle_gamma   90.00
#
_symmetry.space_group_name_H-M   'P 1'
#
loop_
_entity.id
_entity.type
_entity.pdbx_description
1 polymer ?
#
loop_
_entity_poly.entity_id
_entity_poly.type
_entity_poly.pdbx_seq_one_letter_code
_entity_poly.pdbx_strand_id
1 'polypeptide(L)'
;MSMDFNLFMNDIVKQARQEIVSAGYKELKSSDEVGEALTQKGTTLVMINSVCGCAGGIARPAAAYAVHYDKRPDHLVTVFAGQDKEATEKARSYFTGFPPSSPSFALLKDGKICSMVERHQIEGYDPATVVAKLQQEFDKFCEEI
;
A
#
# COMPACT_ATOMS: atom_id res chain seq x y z
N MET A 1 19.83 -23.42 12.41
CA MET A 1 19.20 -23.40 11.07
C MET A 1 17.76 -22.88 11.08
N SER A 2 16.83 -23.37 11.93
CA SER A 2 15.47 -22.77 12.02
C SER A 2 15.44 -21.41 12.73
N MET A 3 16.28 -21.24 13.76
CA MET A 3 16.36 -19.99 14.55
C MET A 3 16.99 -18.85 13.75
N ASP A 4 18.03 -19.14 12.95
CA ASP A 4 18.74 -18.16 12.12
C ASP A 4 17.84 -17.64 10.98
N PHE A 5 17.02 -18.51 10.39
CA PHE A 5 16.06 -18.13 9.34
C PHE A 5 14.94 -17.23 9.88
N ASN A 6 14.41 -17.53 11.07
CA ASN A 6 13.38 -16.70 11.70
C ASN A 6 13.91 -15.31 12.06
N LEU A 7 15.15 -15.21 12.55
CA LEU A 7 15.80 -13.93 12.83
C LEU A 7 15.95 -13.09 11.55
N PHE A 8 16.48 -13.69 10.48
CA PHE A 8 16.66 -13.01 9.20
C PHE A 8 15.34 -12.54 8.56
N MET A 9 14.30 -13.38 8.58
CA MET A 9 12.98 -13.01 8.08
C MET A 9 12.34 -11.88 8.90
N ASN A 10 12.51 -11.89 10.22
CA ASN A 10 12.01 -10.82 11.08
C ASN A 10 12.69 -9.48 10.76
N ASP A 11 13.99 -9.49 10.47
CA ASP A 11 14.72 -8.26 10.08
C ASP A 11 14.22 -7.71 8.74
N ILE A 12 13.99 -8.57 7.73
CA ILE A 12 13.41 -8.15 6.45
C ILE A 12 12.02 -7.54 6.63
N VAL A 13 11.16 -8.19 7.43
CA VAL A 13 9.81 -7.67 7.69
C VAL A 13 9.89 -6.33 8.41
N LYS A 14 10.74 -6.22 9.43
CA LYS A 14 10.94 -4.98 10.18
C LYS A 14 11.42 -3.84 9.28
N GLN A 15 12.41 -4.11 8.43
CA GLN A 15 12.91 -3.15 7.45
C GLN A 15 11.82 -2.72 6.47
N ALA A 16 11.06 -3.67 5.92
CA ALA A 16 9.96 -3.38 5.00
C ALA A 16 8.84 -2.55 5.63
N ARG A 17 8.58 -2.70 6.94
CA ARG A 17 7.66 -1.86 7.71
C ARG A 17 8.23 -0.46 7.92
N GLN A 18 9.50 -0.37 8.32
CA GLN A 18 10.16 0.91 8.57
C GLN A 18 10.24 1.78 7.33
N GLU A 19 10.51 1.20 6.16
CA GLU A 19 10.55 1.91 4.87
C GLU A 19 9.22 2.61 4.57
N ILE A 20 8.09 1.91 4.73
CA ILE A 20 6.78 2.47 4.38
C ILE A 20 6.24 3.43 5.46
N VAL A 21 6.54 3.17 6.74
CA VAL A 21 6.22 4.11 7.84
C VAL A 21 7.02 5.40 7.70
N SER A 22 8.30 5.32 7.31
CA SER A 22 9.14 6.51 7.07
C SER A 22 8.65 7.33 5.87
N ALA A 23 7.95 6.70 4.93
CA ALA A 23 7.26 7.36 3.83
C ALA A 23 5.94 8.05 4.23
N GLY A 24 5.55 7.98 5.51
CA GLY A 24 4.35 8.66 6.04
C GLY A 24 3.09 7.79 6.09
N TYR A 25 3.18 6.49 5.80
CA TYR A 25 2.02 5.60 5.85
C TYR A 25 1.76 5.10 7.28
N LYS A 26 0.49 5.11 7.69
CA LYS A 26 0.03 4.47 8.93
C LYS A 26 -0.12 2.97 8.71
N GLU A 27 0.56 2.19 9.53
CA GLU A 27 0.45 0.74 9.54
C GLU A 27 -0.85 0.27 10.21
N LEU A 28 -1.58 -0.64 9.56
CA LEU A 28 -2.82 -1.24 10.04
C LEU A 28 -2.62 -2.75 10.21
N LYS A 29 -2.79 -3.24 11.44
CA LYS A 29 -2.50 -4.62 11.86
C LYS A 29 -3.73 -5.45 12.19
N SER A 30 -4.87 -4.80 12.45
CA SER A 30 -6.14 -5.47 12.77
C SER A 30 -7.23 -5.13 11.75
N SER A 31 -8.28 -5.95 11.71
CA SER A 31 -9.47 -5.66 10.91
C SER A 31 -10.19 -4.39 11.37
N ASP A 32 -10.18 -4.11 12.67
CA ASP A 32 -10.77 -2.90 13.25
C ASP A 32 -10.04 -1.64 12.77
N GLU A 33 -8.71 -1.62 12.84
CA GLU A 33 -7.89 -0.50 12.35
C GLU A 33 -8.13 -0.24 10.86
N VAL A 34 -8.33 -1.29 10.07
CA VAL A 34 -8.69 -1.18 8.65
C VAL A 34 -10.10 -0.63 8.46
N GLY A 35 -11.07 -1.12 9.23
CA GLY A 35 -12.44 -0.62 9.18
C GLY A 35 -12.51 0.87 9.50
N GLU A 36 -11.84 1.30 10.56
CA GLU A 36 -11.74 2.71 10.94
C GLU A 36 -11.05 3.53 9.86
N ALA A 37 -9.87 3.09 9.39
CA ALA A 37 -9.07 3.87 8.46
C ALA A 37 -9.71 4.04 7.08
N LEU A 38 -10.34 2.99 6.54
CA LEU A 38 -10.92 3.02 5.19
C LEU A 38 -12.29 3.70 5.14
N THR A 39 -12.98 3.87 6.27
CA THR A 39 -14.26 4.58 6.34
C THR A 39 -14.11 6.07 6.65
N GLN A 40 -12.88 6.55 6.84
CA GLN A 40 -12.60 7.97 6.97
C GLN A 40 -13.04 8.74 5.72
N LYS A 41 -13.47 9.98 5.94
CA LYS A 41 -13.83 10.88 4.85
C LYS A 41 -12.58 11.30 4.07
N GLY A 42 -12.77 11.56 2.79
CA GLY A 42 -11.70 11.94 1.87
C GLY A 42 -11.12 10.74 1.14
N THR A 43 -9.90 10.91 0.66
CA THR A 43 -9.18 9.94 -0.17
C THR A 43 -8.14 9.18 0.65
N THR A 44 -8.17 7.86 0.55
CA THR A 44 -7.25 6.98 1.26
C THR A 44 -6.48 6.13 0.26
N LEU A 45 -5.16 6.25 0.27
CA LEU A 45 -4.28 5.36 -0.47
C LEU A 45 -3.81 4.24 0.44
N VAL A 46 -4.15 3.01 0.04
CA VAL A 46 -3.78 1.78 0.73
C VAL A 46 -2.67 1.11 -0.04
N MET A 47 -1.51 0.96 0.60
CA MET A 47 -0.47 0.07 0.11
C MET A 47 -0.64 -1.33 0.70
N ILE A 48 -0.76 -2.34 -0.17
CA ILE A 48 -0.66 -3.74 0.22
C ILE A 48 0.81 -4.15 0.16
N ASN A 49 1.52 -3.98 1.27
CA ASN A 49 2.95 -4.27 1.38
C ASN A 49 3.21 -5.78 1.42
N SER A 50 4.42 -6.20 1.09
CA SER A 50 4.86 -7.59 1.13
C SER A 50 6.40 -7.69 1.18
N VAL A 51 6.90 -8.91 1.41
CA VAL A 51 8.35 -9.19 1.43
C VAL A 51 8.94 -9.51 0.05
N CYS A 52 8.15 -9.53 -1.02
CA CYS A 52 8.67 -9.90 -2.34
C CYS A 52 9.58 -8.81 -2.94
N GLY A 53 10.48 -9.21 -3.84
CA GLY A 53 11.48 -8.30 -4.42
C GLY A 53 10.89 -7.05 -5.09
N CYS A 54 9.77 -7.17 -5.82
CA CYS A 54 9.11 -6.02 -6.43
C CYS A 54 8.48 -5.06 -5.40
N ALA A 55 8.19 -5.51 -4.18
CA ALA A 55 7.71 -4.64 -3.12
C ALA A 55 8.83 -3.72 -2.61
N GLY A 56 10.02 -4.26 -2.37
CA GLY A 56 11.18 -3.48 -1.93
C GLY A 56 11.84 -2.67 -3.04
N GLY A 57 11.97 -3.23 -4.24
CA GLY A 57 12.65 -2.57 -5.35
C GLY A 57 11.80 -1.54 -6.09
N ILE A 58 10.46 -1.63 -6.01
CA ILE A 58 9.56 -0.84 -6.85
C ILE A 58 8.43 -0.22 -6.02
N ALA A 59 7.60 -1.03 -5.37
CA ALA A 59 6.39 -0.52 -4.73
C ALA A 59 6.68 0.45 -3.58
N ARG A 60 7.49 0.08 -2.58
CA ARG A 60 7.80 0.96 -1.44
C ARG A 60 8.51 2.25 -1.86
N PRO A 61 9.51 2.22 -2.77
CA PRO A 61 10.05 3.44 -3.37
C PRO A 61 8.98 4.28 -4.05
N ALA A 62 8.12 3.68 -4.88
CA ALA A 62 7.07 4.42 -5.57
C ALA A 62 6.05 5.05 -4.61
N ALA A 63 5.67 4.33 -3.54
CA ALA A 63 4.82 4.83 -2.47
C ALA A 63 5.42 6.08 -1.81
N ALA A 64 6.71 6.03 -1.49
CA ALA A 64 7.43 7.14 -0.86
C ALA A 64 7.51 8.37 -1.77
N TYR A 65 7.74 8.20 -3.08
CA TYR A 65 7.87 9.32 -3.99
C TYR A 65 6.52 9.88 -4.46
N ALA A 66 5.48 9.05 -4.61
CA ALA A 66 4.19 9.49 -5.14
C ALA A 66 3.48 10.50 -4.23
N VAL A 67 3.76 10.50 -2.92
CA VAL A 67 3.12 11.40 -1.94
C VAL A 67 3.72 12.82 -1.92
N HIS A 68 4.80 13.03 -2.66
CA HIS A 68 5.40 14.34 -2.91
C HIS A 68 4.83 14.97 -4.20
N TYR A 69 3.50 15.01 -4.29
CA TYR A 69 2.74 15.56 -5.41
C TYR A 69 1.63 16.49 -4.87
N ASP A 70 1.31 17.55 -5.61
CA ASP A 70 0.41 18.62 -5.13
C ASP A 70 -1.03 18.11 -4.92
N LYS A 71 -1.47 17.16 -5.76
CA LYS A 71 -2.70 16.40 -5.58
C LYS A 71 -2.38 15.06 -4.98
N ARG A 72 -2.69 14.84 -3.71
CA ARG A 72 -2.37 13.58 -3.04
C ARG A 72 -3.49 13.12 -2.10
N PRO A 73 -3.50 11.84 -1.72
CA PRO A 73 -4.48 11.30 -0.78
C PRO A 73 -4.43 11.97 0.59
N ASP A 74 -5.58 12.15 1.22
CA ASP A 74 -5.71 12.68 2.59
C ASP A 74 -5.11 11.72 3.62
N HIS A 75 -5.28 10.41 3.38
CA HIS A 75 -4.83 9.35 4.27
C HIS A 75 -3.91 8.38 3.54
N LEU A 76 -2.78 8.08 4.16
CA LEU A 76 -1.81 7.10 3.69
C LEU A 76 -1.78 5.94 4.67
N VAL A 77 -2.15 4.75 4.22
CA VAL A 77 -2.22 3.56 5.09
C VAL A 77 -1.63 2.33 4.42
N THR A 78 -1.15 1.39 5.22
CA THR A 78 -0.57 0.15 4.71
C THR A 78 -1.01 -1.05 5.54
N VAL A 79 -1.25 -2.16 4.86
CA VAL A 79 -1.38 -3.50 5.46
C VAL A 79 -0.27 -4.40 4.92
N PHE A 80 0.14 -5.41 5.67
CA PHE A 80 1.26 -6.27 5.29
C PHE A 80 0.78 -7.68 4.91
N ALA A 81 0.73 -7.96 3.61
CA ALA A 81 0.31 -9.26 3.10
C ALA A 81 1.24 -10.39 3.57
N GLY A 82 0.63 -11.43 4.15
CA GLY A 82 1.32 -12.61 4.70
C GLY A 82 1.77 -12.46 6.15
N GLN A 83 1.89 -11.23 6.67
CA GLN A 83 2.21 -10.96 8.07
C GLN A 83 0.94 -10.61 8.86
N ASP A 84 0.20 -9.59 8.40
CA ASP A 84 -1.04 -9.11 9.03
C ASP A 84 -2.24 -9.62 8.21
N LYS A 85 -2.50 -10.94 8.29
CA LYS A 85 -3.49 -11.63 7.43
C LYS A 85 -4.88 -11.03 7.56
N GLU A 86 -5.36 -10.84 8.79
CA GLU A 86 -6.71 -10.36 9.07
C GLU A 86 -6.91 -8.92 8.55
N ALA A 87 -5.94 -8.02 8.80
CA ALA A 87 -5.95 -6.67 8.25
C ALA A 87 -5.93 -6.67 6.71
N THR A 88 -5.10 -7.52 6.11
CA THR A 88 -5.00 -7.63 4.65
C THR A 88 -6.30 -8.15 4.02
N GLU A 89 -6.92 -9.16 4.62
CA GLU A 89 -8.20 -9.71 4.17
C GLU A 89 -9.32 -8.70 4.32
N LYS A 90 -9.36 -7.98 5.45
CA LYS A 90 -10.31 -6.89 5.66
C LYS A 90 -10.13 -5.79 4.61
N ALA A 91 -8.90 -5.36 4.32
CA ALA A 91 -8.65 -4.33 3.30
C ALA A 91 -9.13 -4.78 1.92
N ARG A 92 -8.80 -6.03 1.53
CA ARG A 92 -9.25 -6.63 0.27
C ARG A 92 -10.77 -6.69 0.11
N SER A 93 -11.52 -6.81 1.21
CA SER A 93 -12.99 -6.79 1.14
C SER A 93 -13.58 -5.48 0.60
N TYR A 94 -12.82 -4.37 0.66
CA TYR A 94 -13.22 -3.08 0.08
C TYR A 94 -12.86 -2.96 -1.40
N PHE A 95 -11.96 -3.80 -1.93
CA PHE A 95 -11.43 -3.69 -3.30
C PHE A 95 -12.27 -4.50 -4.29
N THR A 96 -13.58 -4.25 -4.29
CA THR A 96 -14.52 -5.01 -5.11
C THR A 96 -14.20 -4.85 -6.60
N GLY A 97 -14.23 -5.96 -7.34
CA GLY A 97 -13.90 -5.99 -8.77
C GLY A 97 -12.42 -6.16 -9.11
N PHE A 98 -11.51 -6.16 -8.12
CA PHE A 98 -10.08 -6.37 -8.33
C PHE A 98 -9.61 -7.70 -7.72
N PRO A 99 -8.78 -8.49 -8.43
CA PRO A 99 -8.24 -9.72 -7.88
C PRO A 99 -7.20 -9.43 -6.78
N PRO A 100 -7.12 -10.27 -5.73
CA PRO A 100 -6.15 -10.07 -4.66
C PRO A 100 -4.72 -10.24 -5.18
N SER A 101 -3.90 -9.20 -5.05
CA SER A 101 -2.48 -9.23 -5.43
C SER A 101 -1.60 -8.48 -4.43
N SER A 102 -0.30 -8.82 -4.36
CA SER A 102 0.70 -8.11 -3.56
C SER A 102 2.07 -8.12 -4.24
N PRO A 103 2.77 -6.97 -4.32
CA PRO A 103 2.35 -5.66 -3.82
C PRO A 103 1.26 -5.06 -4.72
N SER A 104 0.46 -4.15 -4.17
CA SER A 104 -0.56 -3.39 -4.91
C SER A 104 -0.92 -2.10 -4.18
N PHE A 105 -1.53 -1.15 -4.90
CA PHE A 105 -2.04 0.10 -4.35
C PHE A 105 -3.52 0.21 -4.65
N ALA A 106 -4.33 0.56 -3.66
CA ALA A 106 -5.75 0.84 -3.84
C ALA A 106 -6.04 2.28 -3.40
N LEU A 107 -6.73 3.04 -4.24
CA LEU A 107 -7.20 4.38 -3.92
C LEU A 107 -8.69 4.32 -3.64
N LEU A 108 -9.09 4.74 -2.44
CA LEU A 108 -10.47 4.77 -1.99
C LEU A 108 -10.90 6.21 -1.75
N LYS A 109 -12.18 6.49 -1.94
CA LYS A 109 -12.82 7.74 -1.54
C LYS A 109 -14.07 7.41 -0.72
N ASP A 110 -14.12 7.91 0.51
CA ASP A 110 -15.24 7.71 1.45
C ASP A 110 -15.64 6.21 1.58
N GLY A 111 -14.65 5.33 1.73
CA GLY A 111 -14.86 3.87 1.86
C GLY A 111 -15.21 3.12 0.59
N LYS A 112 -15.20 3.77 -0.59
CA LYS A 112 -15.43 3.12 -1.88
C LYS A 112 -14.15 3.08 -2.71
N ILE A 113 -13.87 1.94 -3.32
CA ILE A 113 -12.74 1.79 -4.25
C ILE A 113 -12.95 2.66 -5.49
N CYS A 114 -11.94 3.46 -5.83
CA CYS A 114 -11.91 4.31 -7.02
C CYS A 114 -11.03 3.69 -8.10
N SER A 115 -9.82 3.29 -7.74
CA SER A 115 -8.88 2.63 -8.64
C SER A 115 -7.87 1.78 -7.88
N MET A 116 -7.18 0.91 -8.62
CA MET A 116 -6.14 0.04 -8.09
C MET A 116 -4.99 -0.07 -9.08
N VAL A 117 -3.76 0.00 -8.57
CA VAL A 117 -2.54 -0.39 -9.29
C VAL A 117 -2.17 -1.78 -8.81
N GLU A 118 -2.45 -2.77 -9.65
CA GLU A 118 -2.26 -4.18 -9.34
C GLU A 118 -0.81 -4.62 -9.51
N ARG A 119 -0.45 -5.79 -8.94
CA ARG A 119 0.90 -6.34 -9.04
C ARG A 119 1.45 -6.37 -10.47
N HIS A 120 0.64 -6.77 -11.45
CA HIS A 120 1.09 -6.89 -12.84
C HIS A 120 1.43 -5.53 -13.49
N GLN A 121 1.02 -4.42 -12.87
CA GLN A 121 1.34 -3.04 -13.27
C GLN A 121 2.54 -2.47 -12.50
N ILE A 122 3.06 -3.23 -11.52
CA ILE A 122 4.23 -2.90 -10.69
C ILE A 122 5.41 -3.80 -11.06
N GLU A 123 5.17 -5.11 -11.14
CA GLU A 123 6.16 -6.12 -11.48
C GLU A 123 6.67 -5.92 -12.91
N GLY A 124 7.99 -5.83 -13.08
CA GLY A 124 8.64 -5.59 -14.38
C GLY A 124 8.73 -4.12 -14.79
N TYR A 125 8.24 -3.19 -13.97
CA TYR A 125 8.36 -1.75 -14.19
C TYR A 125 9.42 -1.14 -13.27
N ASP A 126 9.91 0.04 -13.63
CA ASP A 126 10.75 0.84 -12.75
C ASP A 126 9.90 1.67 -11.75
N PRO A 127 10.47 2.11 -10.61
CA PRO A 127 9.76 2.92 -9.62
C PRO A 127 9.11 4.19 -10.19
N ALA A 128 9.78 4.90 -11.10
CA ALA A 128 9.28 6.17 -11.62
C ALA A 128 8.02 5.96 -12.48
N THR A 129 7.96 4.87 -13.24
CA THR A 129 6.74 4.49 -13.97
C THR A 129 5.57 4.23 -13.02
N VAL A 130 5.80 3.56 -11.88
CA VAL A 130 4.74 3.31 -10.88
C VAL A 130 4.32 4.60 -10.17
N VAL A 131 5.27 5.50 -9.88
CA VAL A 131 4.98 6.86 -9.36
C VAL A 131 4.06 7.61 -10.32
N ALA A 132 4.39 7.64 -11.61
CA ALA A 132 3.58 8.33 -12.61
C ALA A 132 2.16 7.74 -12.70
N LYS A 133 2.01 6.41 -12.61
CA LYS A 133 0.69 5.76 -12.55
C LYS A 133 -0.09 6.20 -11.31
N LEU A 134 0.53 6.24 -10.14
CA LEU A 134 -0.12 6.68 -8.91
C LEU A 134 -0.56 8.15 -9.00
N GLN A 135 0.31 9.03 -9.49
CA GLN A 135 0.01 10.45 -9.67
C GLN A 135 -1.14 10.67 -10.67
N GLN A 136 -1.20 9.89 -11.76
CA GLN A 136 -2.33 9.92 -12.69
C GLN A 136 -3.66 9.52 -12.04
N GLU A 137 -3.64 8.60 -11.07
CA GLU A 137 -4.83 8.27 -10.29
C GLU A 137 -5.17 9.38 -9.29
N PHE A 138 -4.17 10.01 -8.67
CA PHE A 138 -4.40 11.16 -7.79
C PHE A 138 -5.01 12.34 -8.54
N ASP A 139 -4.55 12.63 -9.76
CA ASP A 139 -5.11 13.70 -10.60
C ASP A 139 -6.61 13.52 -10.88
N LYS A 140 -7.10 12.27 -10.92
CA LYS A 140 -8.50 11.93 -11.20
C LYS A 140 -9.39 12.00 -9.96
N PHE A 141 -8.86 11.68 -8.79
CA PHE A 141 -9.66 11.39 -7.60
C PHE A 141 -9.35 12.25 -6.37
N CYS A 142 -8.15 12.83 -6.30
CA CYS A 142 -7.68 13.69 -5.21
C CYS A 142 -7.84 15.17 -5.58
N GLU A 143 -7.90 15.98 -4.53
CA GLU A 143 -7.93 17.45 -4.62
C GLU A 143 -6.53 17.99 -4.33
N GLU A 144 -6.27 19.23 -4.77
CA GLU A 144 -5.01 19.93 -4.50
C GLU A 144 -4.97 20.38 -3.04
N ILE A 145 -3.84 20.21 -2.36
CA ILE A 145 -3.66 20.54 -0.92
C ILE A 145 -3.25 22.00 -0.73
#